data_AF-A0A967CVT2-F1
#
_entry.id   AF-A0A967CVT2-F1
#
_cell.length_a   1.000
_cell.length_b   1.000
_cell.length_c   1.000
_cell.angle_alpha   90.00
_cell.angle_beta   90.00
_cell.angle_gamma   90.00
#
_symmetry.space_group_name_H-M   'P 1'
#
loop_
_entity.id
_entity.type
_entity.pdbx_description
1 polymer ?
#
loop_
_entity_poly.entity_id
_entity_poly.type
_entity_poly.pdbx_seq_one_letter_code
_entity_poly.pdbx_strand_id
1 'polypeptide(L)'
;MISKVEAFLDNGSQCWARLKLGNGDPCWISVAQSGVVVKRSRLGLLGATLYKETDVYKAAMTAKALSFLLTTNLLPNGFNNPVLSAFTNAAMGCVTAAEVARALGSAIAVAEHRTGTPISEISVTAP
;
A
#
# COMPACT_ATOMS: atom_id res chain seq x y z
N MET A 1 -9.02 -9.31 -15.18
CA MET A 1 -8.99 -7.84 -15.34
C MET A 1 -7.88 -7.30 -14.44
N ILE A 2 -7.14 -6.29 -14.90
CA ILE A 2 -6.02 -5.69 -14.17
C ILE A 2 -6.54 -4.51 -13.34
N SER A 3 -6.00 -4.32 -12.14
CA SER A 3 -6.30 -3.16 -11.29
C SER A 3 -5.81 -1.86 -11.93
N LYS A 4 -6.47 -0.75 -11.62
CA LYS A 4 -6.16 0.56 -12.21
C LYS A 4 -6.20 1.67 -11.16
N VAL A 5 -5.21 2.56 -11.17
CA VAL A 5 -5.27 3.83 -10.44
C VAL A 5 -6.27 4.75 -11.14
N GLU A 6 -7.29 5.21 -10.42
CA GLU A 6 -8.30 6.14 -10.93
C GLU A 6 -7.91 7.60 -10.67
N ALA A 7 -7.35 7.88 -9.51
CA ALA A 7 -6.86 9.19 -9.12
C ALA A 7 -5.88 9.04 -7.95
N PHE A 8 -4.95 9.97 -7.82
CA PHE A 8 -4.09 10.07 -6.65
C PHE A 8 -3.70 11.53 -6.45
N LEU A 9 -3.25 11.86 -5.24
CA LEU A 9 -2.66 13.14 -4.92
C LEU A 9 -1.53 12.93 -3.93
N ASP A 10 -0.38 13.53 -4.25
CA ASP A 10 0.85 13.38 -3.49
C ASP A 10 1.67 14.66 -3.57
N ASN A 11 1.27 15.66 -2.80
CA ASN A 11 1.80 17.03 -2.87
C ASN A 11 2.28 17.56 -1.51
N GLY A 12 2.61 16.67 -0.57
CA GLY A 12 3.05 17.00 0.79
C GLY A 12 1.92 17.45 1.74
N SER A 13 0.86 18.08 1.22
CA SER A 13 -0.33 18.46 2.02
C SER A 13 -1.38 17.35 2.07
N GLN A 14 -1.50 16.57 0.99
CA GLN A 14 -2.41 15.45 0.85
C GLN A 14 -1.65 14.29 0.22
N CYS A 15 -1.89 13.09 0.74
CA CYS A 15 -1.22 11.87 0.29
C CYS A 15 -2.23 10.73 0.27
N TRP A 16 -2.81 10.45 -0.90
CA TRP A 16 -3.81 9.41 -1.09
C TRP A 16 -3.87 8.90 -2.53
N ALA A 17 -4.39 7.69 -2.70
CA ALA A 17 -4.67 7.07 -3.99
C ALA A 17 -6.04 6.37 -3.96
N ARG A 18 -6.73 6.42 -5.09
CA ARG A 18 -7.96 5.71 -5.37
C ARG A 18 -7.74 4.77 -6.54
N LEU A 19 -8.13 3.53 -6.36
CA LEU A 19 -7.95 2.45 -7.32
C LEU A 19 -9.28 1.73 -7.56
N LYS A 20 -9.38 1.12 -8.73
CA LYS A 20 -10.34 0.07 -9.05
C LYS A 20 -9.59 -1.25 -9.14
N LEU A 21 -9.93 -2.19 -8.28
CA LEU A 21 -9.30 -3.52 -8.25
C LEU A 21 -9.72 -4.38 -9.45
N GLY A 22 -9.03 -5.50 -9.67
CA GLY A 22 -9.29 -6.39 -10.81
C GLY A 22 -10.71 -6.96 -10.87
N ASN A 23 -11.40 -7.09 -9.73
CA ASN A 23 -12.82 -7.46 -9.64
C ASN A 23 -13.80 -6.27 -9.75
N GLY A 24 -13.30 -5.05 -9.91
CA GLY A 24 -14.07 -3.82 -9.98
C GLY A 24 -14.34 -3.14 -8.64
N ASP A 25 -13.88 -3.71 -7.52
CA ASP A 25 -14.03 -3.10 -6.20
C ASP A 25 -13.23 -1.80 -6.09
N PRO A 26 -13.78 -0.80 -5.38
CA PRO A 26 -13.03 0.41 -5.10
C PRO A 26 -12.06 0.18 -3.94
N CYS A 27 -10.85 0.71 -4.06
CA CYS A 27 -9.84 0.73 -3.00
C CYS A 27 -9.33 2.15 -2.83
N TRP A 28 -9.34 2.66 -1.60
CA TRP A 28 -8.83 3.97 -1.25
C TRP A 28 -7.73 3.82 -0.21
N ILE A 29 -6.59 4.43 -0.47
CA ILE A 29 -5.39 4.41 0.36
C ILE A 29 -5.10 5.84 0.75
N SER A 30 -4.88 6.10 2.03
CA SER A 30 -4.43 7.41 2.50
C SER A 30 -3.33 7.26 3.52
N VAL A 31 -2.31 8.11 3.35
CA VAL A 31 -1.18 8.27 4.23
C VAL A 31 -1.33 9.64 4.89
N ALA A 32 -1.30 9.66 6.21
CA ALA A 32 -1.36 10.87 7.01
C ALA A 32 -0.24 10.84 8.06
N GLN A 33 -0.05 11.96 8.76
CA GLN A 33 0.89 12.03 9.88
C GLN A 33 0.54 11.04 11.01
N SER A 34 -0.71 10.59 11.09
CA SER A 34 -1.19 9.61 12.05
C SER A 34 -1.11 8.16 11.55
N GLY A 35 -0.44 7.89 10.42
CA GLY A 35 -0.29 6.55 9.86
C GLY A 35 -1.03 6.33 8.53
N VAL A 36 -1.48 5.10 8.28
CA VAL A 36 -2.04 4.66 7.00
C VAL A 36 -3.41 4.05 7.18
N VAL A 37 -4.34 4.39 6.29
CA VAL A 37 -5.68 3.79 6.22
C VAL A 37 -5.95 3.32 4.79
N VAL A 38 -6.35 2.06 4.66
CA VAL A 38 -6.82 1.46 3.41
C VAL A 38 -8.24 0.98 3.58
N LYS A 39 -9.13 1.39 2.68
CA LYS A 39 -10.56 1.11 2.73
C LYS A 39 -11.08 0.61 1.39
N ARG A 40 -12.08 -0.27 1.43
CA ARG A 40 -12.92 -0.56 0.27
C ARG A 40 -13.93 0.57 0.10
N SER A 41 -13.55 1.65 -0.59
CA SER A 41 -14.39 2.85 -0.75
C SER A 41 -14.09 3.63 -2.02
N ARG A 42 -15.13 4.22 -2.62
CA ARG A 42 -15.03 5.23 -3.71
C ARG A 42 -14.86 6.67 -3.20
N LEU A 43 -15.37 6.95 -2.00
CA LEU A 43 -15.54 8.30 -1.43
C LEU A 43 -14.63 8.53 -0.21
N GLY A 44 -13.56 7.77 -0.08
CA GLY A 44 -12.59 7.91 1.00
C GLY A 44 -13.03 7.22 2.30
N LEU A 45 -13.41 8.01 3.31
CA LEU A 45 -13.56 7.52 4.69
C LEU A 45 -14.78 6.62 4.94
N LEU A 46 -15.72 6.53 4.01
CA LEU A 46 -16.93 5.69 4.14
C LEU A 46 -16.72 4.35 3.45
N GLY A 47 -16.51 3.28 4.21
CA GLY A 47 -16.31 1.93 3.68
C GLY A 47 -15.61 0.98 4.66
N ALA A 48 -15.57 -0.30 4.31
CA ALA A 48 -14.90 -1.31 5.13
C ALA A 48 -13.39 -1.07 5.18
N THR A 49 -12.82 -1.04 6.38
CA THR A 49 -11.37 -0.98 6.57
C THR A 49 -10.74 -2.29 6.14
N LEU A 50 -9.79 -2.22 5.21
CA LEU A 50 -8.98 -3.35 4.74
C LEU A 50 -7.67 -3.43 5.50
N TYR A 51 -7.10 -2.27 5.84
CA TYR A 51 -5.90 -2.14 6.64
C TYR A 51 -5.90 -0.79 7.36
N LYS A 52 -5.42 -0.77 8.59
CA LYS A 52 -5.21 0.46 9.36
C LYS A 52 -3.98 0.28 10.22
N GLU A 53 -3.05 1.21 10.09
CA GLU A 53 -1.89 1.30 10.96
C GLU A 53 -1.78 2.73 11.46
N THR A 54 -1.73 2.90 12.79
CA THR A 54 -1.63 4.20 13.45
C THR A 54 -0.21 4.52 13.90
N ASP A 55 0.66 3.51 13.94
CA ASP A 55 2.08 3.66 14.18
C ASP A 55 2.80 3.97 12.85
N VAL A 56 3.29 5.20 12.71
CA VAL A 56 3.98 5.68 11.50
C VAL A 56 5.23 4.85 11.21
N TYR A 57 5.96 4.41 12.23
CA TYR A 57 7.13 3.56 12.06
C TYR A 57 6.73 2.20 11.49
N LYS A 58 5.68 1.58 12.05
CA LYS A 58 5.17 0.30 11.54
C LYS A 58 4.58 0.41 10.13
N ALA A 59 3.95 1.53 9.79
CA ALA A 59 3.52 1.82 8.42
C ALA A 59 4.73 1.92 7.46
N ALA A 60 5.80 2.59 7.86
CA ALA A 60 7.04 2.68 7.08
C ALA A 60 7.71 1.31 6.92
N MET A 61 7.77 0.48 7.97
CA MET A 61 8.29 -0.89 7.89
C MET A 61 7.41 -1.78 6.99
N THR A 62 6.09 -1.61 7.04
CA THR A 62 5.18 -2.29 6.11
C THR A 62 5.46 -1.88 4.67
N ALA A 63 5.62 -0.58 4.39
CA ALA A 63 5.98 -0.09 3.07
C ALA A 63 7.32 -0.67 2.58
N LYS A 64 8.33 -0.69 3.46
CA LYS A 64 9.64 -1.28 3.19
C LYS A 64 9.53 -2.77 2.83
N ALA A 65 8.74 -3.54 3.59
CA ALA A 65 8.48 -4.95 3.31
C ALA A 65 7.79 -5.13 1.96
N LEU A 66 6.79 -4.30 1.64
CA LEU A 66 6.10 -4.35 0.35
C LEU A 66 7.05 -4.02 -0.81
N SER A 67 7.88 -2.98 -0.69
CA SER A 67 8.90 -2.65 -1.70
C SER A 67 9.93 -3.77 -1.90
N PHE A 68 10.32 -4.46 -0.83
CA PHE A 68 11.19 -5.64 -0.93
C PHE A 68 10.50 -6.82 -1.64
N LEU A 69 9.24 -7.07 -1.31
CA LEU A 69 8.47 -8.20 -1.86
C LEU A 69 8.01 -7.98 -3.31
N LEU A 70 7.85 -6.73 -3.73
CA LEU A 70 7.27 -6.33 -5.02
C LEU A 70 8.34 -5.67 -5.89
N THR A 71 8.98 -6.48 -6.75
CA THR A 71 10.04 -6.01 -7.65
C THR A 71 9.53 -5.26 -8.88
N THR A 72 8.25 -5.44 -9.22
CA THR A 72 7.62 -4.76 -10.37
C THR A 72 6.86 -3.53 -9.91
N ASN A 73 7.17 -2.38 -10.52
CA ASN A 73 6.40 -1.15 -10.32
C ASN A 73 5.24 -1.06 -11.31
N LEU A 74 4.00 -1.05 -10.80
CA LEU A 74 2.76 -0.96 -11.55
C LEU A 74 2.16 0.46 -11.51
N LEU A 75 2.84 1.42 -10.87
CA LEU A 75 2.33 2.77 -10.68
C LEU A 75 2.57 3.65 -11.91
N PRO A 76 1.66 4.57 -12.22
CA PRO A 76 1.97 5.66 -13.13
C PRO A 76 2.97 6.64 -12.48
N ASN A 77 3.58 7.51 -13.29
CA ASN A 77 4.47 8.56 -12.80
C ASN A 77 3.74 9.53 -11.84
N GLY A 78 4.49 10.13 -10.92
CA GLY A 78 4.01 11.19 -10.02
C GLY A 78 3.79 10.79 -8.57
N PHE A 79 3.97 9.52 -8.22
CA PHE A 79 4.04 9.07 -6.83
C PHE A 79 5.43 9.37 -6.25
N ASN A 80 5.49 10.21 -5.22
CA ASN A 80 6.72 10.68 -4.57
C ASN A 80 6.85 10.15 -3.13
N ASN A 81 5.73 9.88 -2.45
CA ASN A 81 5.70 9.36 -1.10
C ASN A 81 5.93 7.85 -1.10
N PRO A 82 7.01 7.36 -0.48
CA PRO A 82 7.39 5.94 -0.56
C PRO A 82 6.37 5.01 0.09
N VAL A 83 5.67 5.46 1.13
CA VAL A 83 4.62 4.68 1.78
C VAL A 83 3.41 4.57 0.86
N LEU A 84 2.95 5.69 0.29
CA LEU A 84 1.83 5.68 -0.64
C LEU A 84 2.16 4.82 -1.87
N SER A 85 3.36 4.95 -2.42
CA SER A 85 3.84 4.15 -3.56
C SER A 85 3.79 2.66 -3.24
N ALA A 86 4.43 2.21 -2.16
CA ALA A 86 4.51 0.79 -1.83
C ALA A 86 3.12 0.17 -1.60
N PHE A 87 2.26 0.86 -0.85
CA PHE A 87 0.90 0.41 -0.59
C PHE A 87 0.04 0.38 -1.85
N THR A 88 0.15 1.40 -2.70
CA THR A 88 -0.60 1.48 -3.96
C THR A 88 -0.13 0.40 -4.93
N ASN A 89 1.18 0.15 -5.02
CA ASN A 89 1.75 -0.87 -5.89
C ASN A 89 1.30 -2.27 -5.46
N ALA A 90 1.27 -2.53 -4.15
CA ALA A 90 0.72 -3.77 -3.60
C ALA A 90 -0.76 -3.97 -3.96
N ALA A 91 -1.58 -2.92 -3.83
CA ALA A 91 -2.98 -2.97 -4.20
C ALA A 91 -3.21 -3.16 -5.71
N MET A 92 -2.33 -2.60 -6.57
CA MET A 92 -2.37 -2.82 -8.02
C MET A 92 -2.13 -4.29 -8.40
N GLY A 93 -1.38 -5.04 -7.60
CA GLY A 93 -1.17 -6.48 -7.80
C GLY A 93 -2.33 -7.37 -7.33
N CYS A 94 -3.35 -6.80 -6.68
CA CYS A 94 -4.47 -7.56 -6.10
C CYS A 94 -5.72 -7.50 -6.99
N VAL A 95 -6.48 -8.60 -7.05
CA VAL A 95 -7.77 -8.69 -7.74
C VAL A 95 -8.93 -8.30 -6.82
N THR A 96 -8.83 -8.59 -5.52
CA THR A 96 -9.93 -8.42 -4.56
C THR A 96 -9.51 -7.63 -3.31
N ALA A 97 -10.48 -7.05 -2.60
CA ALA A 97 -10.23 -6.35 -1.35
C ALA A 97 -9.64 -7.26 -0.25
N ALA A 98 -9.99 -8.54 -0.25
CA ALA A 98 -9.44 -9.53 0.69
C ALA A 98 -7.95 -9.79 0.42
N GLU A 99 -7.54 -9.84 -0.86
CA GLU A 99 -6.13 -9.92 -1.23
C GLU A 99 -5.35 -8.69 -0.79
N VAL A 100 -5.93 -7.49 -0.93
CA VAL A 100 -5.32 -6.26 -0.42
C VAL A 100 -5.10 -6.35 1.09
N ALA A 101 -6.14 -6.68 1.85
CA ALA A 101 -6.06 -6.80 3.31
C ALA A 101 -4.97 -7.81 3.74
N ARG A 102 -4.94 -8.98 3.08
CA ARG A 102 -3.93 -10.01 3.34
C ARG A 102 -2.52 -9.53 2.99
N ALA A 103 -2.32 -8.99 1.80
CA ALA A 103 -1.00 -8.54 1.32
C ALA A 103 -0.39 -7.48 2.26
N LEU A 104 -1.19 -6.51 2.69
CA LEU A 104 -0.75 -5.45 3.61
C LEU A 104 -0.55 -5.99 5.03
N GLY A 105 -1.49 -6.81 5.53
CA GLY A 105 -1.47 -7.34 6.89
C GLY A 105 -0.34 -8.34 7.15
N SER A 106 0.13 -9.06 6.13
CA SER A 106 1.19 -10.07 6.28
C SER A 106 2.55 -9.63 5.74
N ALA A 107 2.69 -8.41 5.20
CA ALA A 107 3.89 -8.00 4.45
C ALA A 107 5.19 -8.18 5.25
N ILE A 108 5.23 -7.69 6.49
CA ILE A 108 6.41 -7.78 7.37
C ILE A 108 6.74 -9.25 7.64
N ALA A 109 5.78 -10.03 8.14
CA ALA A 109 5.99 -11.44 8.46
C ALA A 109 6.48 -12.26 7.25
N VAL A 110 5.93 -11.98 6.06
CA VAL A 110 6.36 -12.65 4.82
C VAL A 110 7.77 -12.23 4.42
N ALA A 111 8.13 -10.95 4.57
CA ALA A 111 9.48 -10.48 4.27
C ALA A 111 10.52 -11.10 5.22
N GLU A 112 10.27 -11.05 6.52
CA GLU A 112 11.16 -11.61 7.55
C GLU A 112 11.31 -13.12 7.42
N HIS A 113 10.23 -13.84 7.12
CA HIS A 113 10.30 -15.27 6.83
C HIS A 113 11.16 -15.58 5.59
N ARG A 114 11.13 -14.72 4.56
CA ARG A 114 11.93 -14.93 3.34
C ARG A 114 13.41 -14.64 3.56
N THR A 115 13.76 -13.68 4.41
CA THR A 115 15.16 -13.29 4.63
C THR A 115 15.79 -13.97 5.84
N GLY A 116 14.99 -14.45 6.79
CA GLY A 116 15.46 -14.92 8.09
C GLY A 116 15.94 -13.80 9.01
N THR A 117 15.63 -12.53 8.69
CA THR A 117 16.09 -11.33 9.43
C THR A 117 14.96 -10.33 9.63
N PRO A 118 15.01 -9.50 10.70
CA PRO A 118 14.02 -8.45 10.92
C PRO A 118 13.96 -7.43 9.76
N ILE A 119 12.76 -6.94 9.43
CA ILE A 119 12.58 -5.98 8.33
C ILE A 119 13.35 -4.67 8.55
N SER A 120 13.62 -4.31 9.80
CA SER A 120 14.46 -3.16 10.16
C SER A 120 15.88 -3.28 9.61
N GLU A 121 16.41 -4.49 9.47
CA GLU A 121 17.79 -4.78 9.04
C GLU A 121 17.93 -4.98 7.53
N ILE A 122 16.83 -5.20 6.81
CA ILE A 122 16.85 -5.39 5.36
C ILE A 122 17.19 -4.07 4.66
N SER A 123 18.20 -4.02 3.81
CA SER A 123 18.42 -2.85 2.94
C SER A 123 17.49 -2.92 1.74
N VAL A 124 16.64 -1.91 1.56
CA VAL A 124 15.79 -1.77 0.37
C VAL A 124 16.26 -0.57 -0.40
N THR A 125 16.76 -0.79 -1.61
CA THR A 125 17.02 0.29 -2.56
C THR A 125 15.67 0.81 -3.03
N ALA A 126 15.44 2.12 -2.91
CA ALA A 126 14.25 2.73 -3.50
C ALA A 126 14.27 2.48 -5.03
N PRO A 127 13.10 2.19 -5.65
CA PRO A 127 12.99 2.17 -7.11
C PRO A 127 13.24 3.55 -7.72
#